data_AF-G3Q6H1-F1
#
_entry.id   AF-G3Q6H1-F1
#
_cell.length_a   1.000
_cell.length_b   1.000
_cell.length_c   1.000
_cell.angle_alpha   90.00
_cell.angle_beta   90.00
_cell.angle_gamma   90.00
#
_symmetry.space_group_name_H-M   'P 1'
#
loop_
_entity.id
_entity.type
_entity.pdbx_description
1 polymer ?
#
loop_
_entity_poly.entity_id
_entity_poly.type
_entity_poly.pdbx_seq_one_letter_code
_entity_poly.pdbx_strand_id
1 'polypeptide(L)'
;KRKRKELEGNLLDKLSSTKGVNKGSLVDDDSMISILSTTKHTAAEVGVKLSAAAEAEVKINIAQAEYRPVASRGSTLYFLITEMSMVNVMYQTSLGQFLKIFDLSLAQKSEKSSKTQKWIANIIEYLTYEVFRYTVRGLYENHKFIFTLLLALKIDLQNKKIEHDHFQILIKGKTIITAGKILTNCISVRVAISFYTFPTTRKFLRYLLKSCVHYTCTFSEQSSIKFTNDPPQGVRAGLKRTFAGISQNQLEVSNLPMWKPILYSVAFLHTGVQSEYKFGSLGWNIPYEFNSADFTASVEFVERHLDDCGPRKWVTWVTVRNMLAEVQYGGRVTDDYDKRLLKCFAREWFSKMMSDPSFCFYTGYNPCTVDEYMECIQSLPTIDSPEALGLHSNADITYKTNTSAGVLDTITNIQPKDIFTKCKVQKSFLILILKLLSINLRDALDNIFDARVPKLWRKISWESSTLGFWFTELLERNKQFIGRPKTFWTTGFFNPQGEFLTAMRQEVTRANKGWALDTVTLTNKVLKHAQEEITASPTEGVYVYGLYLEGAGWDKKNTHLIESSAKVLFTALQVIHMFAINSTAPVDPKLCVCPIYKTDLNYITAVVLPTMKSHSPDHWIMCGVALLCDIK
;
A
#
# COMPACT_ATOMS: atom_id res chain seq x y z
N LYS A 1 6.71 61.47 1.29
CA LYS A 1 5.43 61.82 0.64
C LYS A 1 4.51 62.66 1.56
N ARG A 2 4.10 62.19 2.76
CA ARG A 2 3.27 62.96 3.71
C ARG A 2 3.87 64.32 4.12
N LYS A 3 5.13 64.33 4.57
CA LYS A 3 5.88 65.53 4.96
C LYS A 3 6.00 66.60 3.85
N ARG A 4 5.99 66.19 2.57
CA ARG A 4 5.99 67.11 1.41
C ARG A 4 4.63 67.79 1.23
N LYS A 5 3.53 67.04 1.38
CA LYS A 5 2.16 67.59 1.33
C LYS A 5 1.86 68.53 2.49
N GLU A 6 2.36 68.22 3.70
CA GLU A 6 2.24 69.10 4.87
C GLU A 6 2.99 70.42 4.66
N LEU A 7 4.17 70.39 4.05
CA LEU A 7 4.92 71.61 3.71
C LEU A 7 4.25 72.41 2.59
N GLU A 8 3.75 71.75 1.53
CA GLU A 8 2.97 72.41 0.48
C GLU A 8 1.69 73.06 1.04
N GLY A 9 1.00 72.39 1.97
CA GLY A 9 -0.16 72.92 2.70
C GLY A 9 0.18 74.12 3.58
N ASN A 10 1.22 74.03 4.40
CA ASN A 10 1.69 75.14 5.24
C ASN A 10 2.11 76.38 4.42
N LEU A 11 2.66 76.16 3.22
CA LEU A 11 3.04 77.23 2.30
C LEU A 11 1.80 77.89 1.67
N LEU A 12 0.80 77.09 1.28
CA LEU A 12 -0.49 77.55 0.75
C LEU A 12 -1.29 78.34 1.80
N ASP A 13 -1.35 77.85 3.05
CA ASP A 13 -2.07 78.49 4.15
C ASP A 13 -1.48 79.88 4.47
N LYS A 14 -0.15 80.01 4.47
CA LYS A 14 0.52 81.29 4.71
C LYS A 14 0.46 82.25 3.51
N LEU A 15 0.49 81.74 2.27
CA LEU A 15 0.22 82.54 1.06
C LEU A 15 -1.22 83.04 0.99
N SER A 16 -2.18 82.28 1.54
CA SER A 16 -3.58 82.70 1.65
C SER A 16 -3.78 83.77 2.73
N SER A 17 -3.09 83.63 3.87
CA SER A 17 -3.13 84.58 4.99
C SER A 17 -2.50 85.94 4.65
N THR A 18 -1.47 85.96 3.81
CA THR A 18 -0.76 87.19 3.38
C THR A 18 -1.52 88.01 2.32
N LYS A 19 -2.51 87.43 1.63
CA LYS A 19 -3.39 88.19 0.71
C LYS A 19 -4.54 88.92 1.42
N GLY A 20 -4.80 88.62 2.69
CA GLY A 20 -6.00 89.06 3.41
C GLY A 20 -5.90 90.35 4.23
N VAL A 21 -4.71 90.89 4.50
CA VAL A 21 -4.54 92.07 5.37
C VAL A 21 -3.47 93.02 4.80
N ASN A 22 -3.80 94.32 4.80
CA ASN A 22 -3.07 95.48 4.28
C ASN A 22 -1.54 95.41 4.14
N LYS A 23 -1.06 95.79 2.93
CA LYS A 23 0.27 96.30 2.54
C LYS A 23 1.45 96.06 3.50
N GLY A 24 2.25 95.04 3.16
CA GLY A 24 3.69 94.96 3.43
C GLY A 24 4.33 94.19 2.27
N SER A 25 5.51 94.60 1.79
CA SER A 25 6.19 93.93 0.68
C SER A 25 6.40 92.44 1.02
N LEU A 26 6.14 91.54 0.07
CA LEU A 26 6.41 90.10 0.21
C LEU A 26 7.88 89.79 0.58
N VAL A 27 8.76 90.77 0.40
CA VAL A 27 10.19 90.73 0.65
C VAL A 27 10.55 91.13 2.09
N ASP A 28 9.65 91.78 2.85
CA ASP A 28 9.93 92.31 4.19
C ASP A 28 9.49 91.37 5.33
N ASP A 29 8.83 90.25 5.00
CA ASP A 29 8.36 89.26 5.99
C ASP A 29 9.42 88.16 6.19
N ASP A 30 10.34 88.39 7.12
CA ASP A 30 11.43 87.45 7.48
C ASP A 30 10.93 86.04 7.81
N SER A 31 9.69 85.90 8.28
CA SER A 31 9.07 84.60 8.57
C SER A 31 8.76 83.79 7.31
N MET A 32 8.44 84.46 6.19
CA MET A 32 8.18 83.81 4.89
C MET A 32 9.49 83.33 4.28
N ILE A 33 10.54 84.14 4.35
CA ILE A 33 11.85 83.79 3.81
C ILE A 33 12.43 82.57 4.54
N SER A 34 12.28 82.50 5.87
CA SER A 34 12.69 81.36 6.68
C SER A 34 11.90 80.08 6.38
N ILE A 35 10.58 80.17 6.17
CA ILE A 35 9.74 79.00 5.83
C ILE A 35 9.99 78.53 4.40
N LEU A 36 10.20 79.44 3.45
CA LEU A 36 10.58 79.11 2.08
C LEU A 36 11.94 78.43 2.03
N SER A 37 12.93 78.91 2.79
CA SER A 37 14.26 78.29 2.87
C SER A 37 14.18 76.89 3.51
N THR A 38 13.42 76.76 4.60
CA THR A 38 13.20 75.47 5.30
C THR A 38 12.43 74.49 4.42
N THR A 39 11.43 74.95 3.68
CA THR A 39 10.64 74.13 2.75
C THR A 39 11.49 73.70 1.55
N LYS A 40 12.31 74.59 0.99
CA LYS A 40 13.25 74.28 -0.09
C LYS A 40 14.30 73.26 0.37
N HIS A 41 14.87 73.44 1.56
CA HIS A 41 15.85 72.52 2.14
C HIS A 41 15.24 71.15 2.43
N THR A 42 14.06 71.10 3.07
CA THR A 42 13.37 69.85 3.38
C THR A 42 12.86 69.14 2.12
N ALA A 43 12.44 69.88 1.09
CA ALA A 43 12.05 69.31 -0.20
C ALA A 43 13.26 68.68 -0.91
N ALA A 44 14.44 69.32 -0.85
CA ALA A 44 15.68 68.77 -1.36
C ALA A 44 16.08 67.48 -0.60
N GLU A 45 16.02 67.49 0.73
CA GLU A 45 16.28 66.29 1.55
C GLU A 45 15.32 65.13 1.25
N VAL A 46 14.02 65.43 1.09
CA VAL A 46 13.02 64.42 0.72
C VAL A 46 13.29 63.89 -0.69
N GLY A 47 13.73 64.74 -1.62
CA GLY A 47 14.17 64.35 -2.95
C GLY A 47 15.34 63.36 -2.92
N VAL A 48 16.38 63.65 -2.14
CA VAL A 48 17.53 62.75 -1.93
C VAL A 48 17.09 61.43 -1.32
N LYS A 49 16.24 61.46 -0.28
CA LYS A 49 15.70 60.23 0.34
C LYS A 49 14.82 59.40 -0.60
N LEU A 50 14.07 60.04 -1.50
CA LEU A 50 13.27 59.34 -2.51
C LEU A 50 14.16 58.68 -3.57
N SER A 51 15.24 59.35 -4.00
CA SER A 51 16.23 58.75 -4.90
C SER A 51 16.92 57.54 -4.26
N ALA A 52 17.38 57.68 -3.01
CA ALA A 52 17.99 56.58 -2.27
C ALA A 52 17.01 55.40 -2.05
N ALA A 53 15.73 55.69 -1.80
CA ALA A 53 14.70 54.66 -1.68
C ALA A 53 14.45 53.93 -3.02
N ALA A 54 14.45 54.65 -4.15
CA ALA A 54 14.29 54.05 -5.48
C ALA A 54 15.49 53.14 -5.83
N GLU A 55 16.71 53.57 -5.53
CA GLU A 55 17.91 52.75 -5.69
C GLU A 55 17.89 51.51 -4.78
N ALA A 56 17.43 51.66 -3.54
CA ALA A 56 17.26 50.54 -2.62
C ALA A 56 16.19 49.55 -3.12
N GLU A 57 15.08 50.04 -3.66
CA GLU A 57 14.01 49.22 -4.23
C GLU A 57 14.51 48.37 -5.41
N VAL A 58 15.31 48.96 -6.31
CA VAL A 58 15.94 48.21 -7.41
C VAL A 58 16.87 47.11 -6.87
N LYS A 59 17.71 47.43 -5.87
CA LYS A 59 18.60 46.44 -5.23
C LYS A 59 17.83 45.31 -4.55
N ILE A 60 16.72 45.64 -3.87
CA ILE A 60 15.83 44.66 -3.22
C ILE A 60 15.20 43.75 -4.28
N ASN A 61 14.70 44.31 -5.39
CA ASN A 61 14.05 43.53 -6.45
C ASN A 61 15.05 42.57 -7.14
N ILE A 62 16.29 43.00 -7.35
CA ILE A 62 17.36 42.14 -7.88
C ILE A 62 17.64 41.00 -6.90
N ALA A 63 17.85 41.30 -5.62
CA ALA A 63 18.08 40.27 -4.60
C ALA A 63 16.89 39.30 -4.49
N GLN A 64 15.65 39.79 -4.49
CA GLN A 64 14.45 38.95 -4.45
C GLN A 64 14.34 38.02 -5.66
N ALA A 65 14.72 38.48 -6.84
CA ALA A 65 14.73 37.66 -8.05
C ALA A 65 15.75 36.52 -7.94
N GLU A 66 16.94 36.78 -7.38
CA GLU A 66 17.99 35.78 -7.18
C GLU A 66 17.58 34.69 -6.17
N TYR A 67 16.91 35.03 -5.07
CA TYR A 67 16.46 34.07 -4.05
C TYR A 67 15.10 33.42 -4.34
N ARG A 68 14.36 33.88 -5.36
CA ARG A 68 13.06 33.32 -5.76
C ARG A 68 13.07 31.79 -5.94
N PRO A 69 14.12 31.15 -6.52
CA PRO A 69 14.18 29.69 -6.63
C PRO A 69 14.15 28.96 -5.27
N VAL A 70 14.81 29.53 -4.25
CA VAL A 70 14.81 28.97 -2.88
C VAL A 70 13.41 29.03 -2.29
N ALA A 71 12.74 30.18 -2.41
CA ALA A 71 11.37 30.35 -1.92
C ALA A 71 10.38 29.44 -2.65
N SER A 72 10.51 29.30 -3.97
CA SER A 72 9.67 28.42 -4.79
C SER A 72 9.89 26.94 -4.43
N ARG A 73 11.14 26.52 -4.15
CA ARG A 73 11.46 25.18 -3.66
C ARG A 73 10.86 24.95 -2.27
N GLY A 74 11.05 25.88 -1.34
CA GLY A 74 10.47 25.81 0.00
C GLY A 74 8.94 25.70 -0.01
N SER A 75 8.27 26.47 -0.87
CA SER A 75 6.82 26.39 -1.08
C SER A 75 6.40 25.02 -1.59
N THR A 76 7.09 24.47 -2.59
CA THR A 76 6.81 23.13 -3.14
C THR A 76 6.95 22.05 -2.06
N LEU A 77 8.03 22.12 -1.25
CA LEU A 77 8.27 21.18 -0.15
C LEU A 77 7.18 21.27 0.93
N TYR A 78 6.81 22.49 1.34
CA TYR A 78 5.77 22.69 2.35
C TYR A 78 4.42 22.16 1.88
N PHE A 79 4.01 22.52 0.66
CA PHE A 79 2.74 22.03 0.11
C PHE A 79 2.71 20.51 -0.04
N LEU A 80 3.82 19.89 -0.44
CA LEU A 80 3.92 18.43 -0.46
C LEU A 80 3.72 17.81 0.94
N ILE A 81 4.28 18.39 2.00
CA ILE A 81 4.07 17.91 3.37
C ILE A 81 2.60 18.06 3.78
N THR A 82 1.97 19.18 3.42
CA THR A 82 0.54 19.38 3.70
C THR A 82 -0.33 18.42 2.91
N GLU A 83 0.04 18.08 1.66
CA GLU A 83 -0.66 17.10 0.83
C GLU A 83 -0.61 15.70 1.46
N MET A 84 0.50 15.32 2.11
CA MET A 84 0.62 14.03 2.82
C MET A 84 -0.37 13.89 3.98
N SER A 85 -0.91 14.98 4.54
CA SER A 85 -1.95 14.90 5.58
C SER A 85 -3.26 14.29 5.08
N MET A 86 -3.50 14.27 3.77
CA MET A 86 -4.65 13.60 3.17
C MET A 86 -4.51 12.06 3.17
N VAL A 87 -3.28 11.54 3.26
CA VAL A 87 -3.03 10.09 3.34
C VAL A 87 -3.29 9.58 4.75
N ASN A 88 -2.75 10.28 5.75
CA ASN A 88 -2.95 9.95 7.15
C ASN A 88 -2.94 11.23 7.98
N VAL A 89 -3.90 11.35 8.89
CA VAL A 89 -4.06 12.48 9.82
C VAL A 89 -2.78 12.72 10.64
N MET A 90 -2.02 11.66 10.94
CA MET A 90 -0.73 11.74 11.65
C MET A 90 0.33 12.59 10.93
N TYR A 91 0.20 12.85 9.63
CA TYR A 91 1.24 13.56 8.85
C TYR A 91 1.10 15.08 8.85
N GLN A 92 0.15 15.62 9.61
CA GLN A 92 0.00 17.06 9.77
C GLN A 92 1.26 17.69 10.38
N THR A 93 1.74 18.77 9.77
CA THR A 93 2.89 19.54 10.25
C THR A 93 2.57 21.02 10.23
N SER A 94 2.88 21.74 11.33
CA SER A 94 2.66 23.18 11.40
C SER A 94 3.65 23.96 10.52
N LEU A 95 3.18 25.09 9.96
CA LEU A 95 4.05 26.01 9.21
C LEU A 95 5.19 26.53 10.09
N GLY A 96 4.92 26.84 11.37
CA GLY A 96 5.95 27.33 12.29
C GLY A 96 7.10 26.33 12.49
N GLN A 97 6.81 25.03 12.50
CA GLN A 97 7.83 24.00 12.58
C GLN A 97 8.64 23.88 11.28
N PHE A 98 7.97 23.99 10.12
CA PHE A 98 8.65 24.04 8.83
C PHE A 98 9.57 25.27 8.70
N LEU A 99 9.10 26.45 9.12
CA LEU A 99 9.89 27.68 9.08
C LEU A 99 11.15 27.58 9.94
N LYS A 100 11.10 26.92 11.11
CA LYS A 100 12.31 26.65 11.90
C LYS A 100 13.35 25.84 11.12
N ILE A 101 12.92 24.83 10.37
CA ILE A 101 13.82 24.01 9.53
C ILE A 101 14.35 24.84 8.36
N PHE A 102 13.51 25.67 7.77
CA PHE A 102 13.87 26.60 6.70
C PHE A 102 14.93 27.61 7.17
N ASP A 103 14.75 28.23 8.33
CA ASP A 103 15.70 29.18 8.91
C ASP A 103 17.03 28.50 9.28
N LEU A 104 16.99 27.28 9.82
CA LEU A 104 18.19 26.48 10.09
C LEU A 104 18.98 26.18 8.81
N SER A 105 18.29 25.95 7.69
CA SER A 105 18.93 25.73 6.39
C SER A 105 19.64 26.97 5.85
N LEU A 106 19.13 28.16 6.18
CA LEU A 106 19.72 29.45 5.79
C LEU A 106 20.87 29.89 6.71
N ALA A 107 20.77 29.62 8.02
CA ALA A 107 21.61 30.28 9.03
C ALA A 107 22.93 29.57 9.37
N GLN A 108 22.97 28.22 9.44
CA GLN A 108 24.02 27.53 10.21
C GLN A 108 24.81 26.43 9.51
N LYS A 109 24.36 25.87 8.38
CA LYS A 109 24.92 24.58 7.91
C LYS A 109 25.15 24.42 6.39
N SER A 110 24.79 25.37 5.55
CA SER A 110 25.16 25.34 4.12
C SER A 110 26.62 25.79 3.95
N GLU A 111 27.43 25.07 3.15
CA GLU A 111 28.75 25.56 2.73
C GLU A 111 28.61 26.92 2.04
N LYS A 112 29.14 27.97 2.68
CA LYS A 112 29.14 29.32 2.10
C LYS A 112 30.09 29.33 0.91
N SER A 113 29.56 29.64 -0.27
CA SER A 113 30.37 29.81 -1.49
C SER A 113 30.58 31.29 -1.78
N SER A 114 31.74 31.64 -2.36
CA SER A 114 32.02 33.00 -2.85
C SER A 114 31.11 33.41 -4.00
N LYS A 115 30.50 32.46 -4.73
CA LYS A 115 29.53 32.71 -5.79
C LYS A 115 28.11 32.54 -5.26
N THR A 116 27.31 33.61 -5.32
CA THR A 116 25.90 33.63 -4.87
C THR A 116 25.07 32.51 -5.47
N GLN A 117 25.22 32.22 -6.76
CA GLN A 117 24.49 31.13 -7.44
C GLN A 117 24.85 29.74 -6.91
N LYS A 118 26.14 29.47 -6.63
CA LYS A 118 26.58 28.18 -6.06
C LYS A 118 26.09 28.03 -4.61
N TRP A 119 26.08 29.14 -3.87
CA TRP A 119 25.50 29.16 -2.52
C TRP A 119 24.00 28.87 -2.53
N ILE A 120 23.24 29.46 -3.45
CA ILE A 120 21.80 29.18 -3.63
C ILE A 120 21.55 27.70 -3.93
N ALA A 121 22.37 27.07 -4.80
CA ALA A 121 22.27 25.64 -5.09
C ALA A 121 22.53 24.78 -3.84
N ASN A 122 23.57 25.10 -3.07
CA ASN A 122 23.89 24.41 -1.81
C ASN A 122 22.75 24.52 -0.79
N ILE A 123 22.13 25.71 -0.67
CA ILE A 123 20.96 25.90 0.21
C ILE A 123 19.80 25.01 -0.24
N ILE A 124 19.49 24.98 -1.53
CA ILE A 124 18.38 24.19 -2.08
C ILE A 124 18.58 22.70 -1.80
N GLU A 125 19.79 22.18 -2.01
CA GLU A 125 20.13 20.79 -1.76
C GLU A 125 20.00 20.43 -0.27
N TYR A 126 20.62 21.24 0.59
CA TYR A 126 20.57 21.03 2.04
C TYR A 126 19.14 21.15 2.60
N LEU A 127 18.38 22.17 2.17
CA LEU A 127 16.98 22.34 2.56
C LEU A 127 16.15 21.12 2.16
N THR A 128 16.31 20.63 0.93
CA THR A 128 15.58 19.45 0.43
C THR A 128 15.91 18.22 1.28
N TYR A 129 17.19 17.99 1.58
CA TYR A 129 17.64 16.86 2.40
C TYR A 129 17.15 16.94 3.86
N GLU A 130 17.25 18.10 4.50
CA GLU A 130 16.80 18.28 5.88
C GLU A 130 15.29 18.11 6.03
N VAL A 131 14.52 18.67 5.11
CA VAL A 131 13.06 18.51 5.08
C VAL A 131 12.69 17.04 4.84
N PHE A 132 13.34 16.37 3.89
CA PHE A 132 13.17 14.93 3.66
C PHE A 132 13.47 14.10 4.91
N ARG A 133 14.61 14.35 5.55
CA ARG A 133 15.03 13.63 6.75
C ARG A 133 14.11 13.88 7.93
N TYR A 134 13.57 15.08 8.07
CA TYR A 134 12.63 15.42 9.14
C TYR A 134 11.28 14.72 8.94
N THR A 135 10.74 14.76 7.72
CA THR A 135 9.42 14.20 7.38
C THR A 135 9.42 12.68 7.44
N VAL A 136 10.42 12.01 6.84
CA VAL A 136 10.53 10.54 6.79
C VAL A 136 10.56 9.87 8.18
N ARG A 137 11.00 10.58 9.23
CA ARG A 137 11.00 10.05 10.61
C ARG A 137 9.60 9.79 11.17
N GLY A 138 8.61 10.52 10.68
CA GLY A 138 7.21 10.39 11.11
C GLY A 138 6.32 9.63 10.12
N LEU A 139 6.87 9.16 9.00
CA LEU A 139 6.12 8.41 7.97
C LEU A 139 6.24 6.91 8.20
N TYR A 140 5.18 6.17 7.88
CA TYR A 140 5.22 4.71 7.81
C TYR A 140 6.06 4.26 6.62
N GLU A 141 6.72 3.10 6.69
CA GLU A 141 7.56 2.58 5.60
C GLU A 141 6.85 2.61 4.23
N ASN A 142 5.59 2.18 4.18
CA ASN A 142 4.78 2.18 2.96
C ASN A 142 4.62 3.58 2.35
N HIS A 143 4.55 4.63 3.18
CA HIS A 143 4.33 6.01 2.75
C HIS A 143 5.62 6.78 2.51
N LYS A 144 6.78 6.31 3.02
CA LYS A 144 8.09 6.90 2.72
C LYS A 144 8.40 6.83 1.23
N PHE A 145 8.08 5.72 0.58
CA PHE A 145 8.25 5.56 -0.87
C PHE A 145 7.36 6.53 -1.65
N ILE A 146 6.08 6.65 -1.26
CA ILE A 146 5.11 7.59 -1.87
C ILE A 146 5.64 9.02 -1.80
N PHE A 147 6.08 9.46 -0.61
CA PHE A 147 6.62 10.80 -0.40
C PHE A 147 7.87 11.04 -1.24
N THR A 148 8.79 10.07 -1.30
CA THR A 148 10.03 10.18 -2.08
C THR A 148 9.75 10.33 -3.58
N LEU A 149 8.80 9.54 -4.10
CA LEU A 149 8.38 9.59 -5.50
C LEU A 149 7.71 10.94 -5.82
N LEU A 150 6.76 11.38 -4.99
CA LEU A 150 6.09 12.67 -5.15
C LEU A 150 7.06 13.85 -5.05
N LEU A 151 8.03 13.78 -4.15
CA LEU A 151 9.07 14.80 -3.99
C LEU A 151 9.87 14.97 -5.30
N ALA A 152 10.35 13.86 -5.87
CA ALA A 152 11.08 13.89 -7.14
C ALA A 152 10.22 14.45 -8.28
N LEU A 153 8.98 13.95 -8.43
CA LEU A 153 8.07 14.36 -9.50
C LEU A 153 7.67 15.84 -9.40
N LYS A 154 7.34 16.34 -8.20
CA LYS A 154 6.97 17.76 -7.99
C LYS A 154 8.16 18.70 -8.23
N ILE A 155 9.37 18.27 -7.88
CA ILE A 155 10.61 19.01 -8.18
C ILE A 155 10.83 19.11 -9.69
N ASP A 156 10.66 18.02 -10.43
CA ASP A 156 10.85 18.02 -11.89
C ASP A 156 9.72 18.74 -12.64
N LEU A 157 8.49 18.74 -12.10
CA LEU A 157 7.38 19.59 -12.56
C LEU A 157 7.70 21.08 -12.38
N GLN A 158 8.23 21.48 -11.21
CA GLN A 158 8.65 22.85 -10.94
C GLN A 158 9.75 23.30 -11.92
N ASN A 159 10.69 22.40 -12.23
CA ASN A 159 11.78 22.63 -13.18
C ASN A 159 11.34 22.55 -14.65
N LYS A 160 10.06 22.26 -14.94
CA LYS A 160 9.50 22.05 -16.28
C LYS A 160 10.20 20.96 -17.11
N LYS A 161 10.82 19.98 -16.45
CA LYS A 161 11.37 18.81 -17.15
C LYS A 161 10.29 17.82 -17.56
N ILE A 162 9.19 17.79 -16.81
CA ILE A 162 8.03 16.94 -17.04
C ILE A 162 6.82 17.84 -17.30
N GLU A 163 6.07 17.53 -18.34
CA GLU A 163 4.79 18.17 -18.60
C GLU A 163 3.70 17.58 -17.70
N HIS A 164 2.75 18.42 -17.29
CA HIS A 164 1.65 18.00 -16.40
C HIS A 164 0.84 16.84 -16.98
N ASP A 165 0.67 16.78 -18.31
CA ASP A 165 -0.11 15.72 -18.95
C ASP A 165 0.62 14.37 -18.91
N HIS A 166 1.95 14.32 -19.06
CA HIS A 166 2.75 13.11 -18.87
C HIS A 166 2.70 12.59 -17.43
N PHE A 167 2.69 13.49 -16.44
CA PHE A 167 2.51 13.14 -15.03
C PHE A 167 1.14 12.51 -14.77
N GLN A 168 0.06 13.08 -15.34
CA GLN A 168 -1.29 12.51 -15.24
C GLN A 168 -1.40 11.14 -15.92
N ILE A 169 -0.74 10.95 -17.07
CA ILE A 169 -0.68 9.65 -17.75
C ILE A 169 0.04 8.61 -16.90
N LEU A 170 1.14 8.96 -16.23
CA LEU A 170 1.86 8.02 -15.35
C LEU A 170 0.99 7.56 -14.18
N ILE A 171 0.24 8.48 -13.57
CA ILE A 171 -0.60 8.20 -12.40
C ILE A 171 -1.90 7.46 -12.78
N LYS A 172 -2.56 7.87 -13.87
CA LYS A 172 -3.85 7.32 -14.33
C LYS A 172 -3.71 6.19 -15.37
N GLY A 173 -2.50 5.93 -15.86
CA GLY A 173 -2.26 5.06 -17.02
C GLY A 173 -2.71 3.61 -16.84
N LYS A 174 -2.95 3.16 -15.61
CA LYS A 174 -3.56 1.85 -15.35
C LYS A 174 -5.02 1.74 -15.82
N THR A 175 -5.75 2.85 -15.93
CA THR A 175 -7.22 2.81 -16.11
C THR A 175 -7.67 3.01 -17.57
N ILE A 176 -6.77 3.44 -18.48
CA ILE A 176 -7.16 3.94 -19.83
C ILE A 176 -6.77 2.96 -20.97
N ILE A 177 -6.24 1.76 -20.69
CA ILE A 177 -5.89 0.82 -21.76
C ILE A 177 -7.12 0.02 -22.18
N THR A 178 -8.01 0.66 -22.94
CA THR A 178 -9.01 -0.01 -23.76
C THR A 178 -8.68 0.24 -25.22
N ALA A 179 -8.35 -0.84 -25.94
CA ALA A 179 -8.20 -0.94 -27.39
C ALA A 179 -7.18 0.00 -28.09
N GLY A 180 -5.95 -0.52 -28.30
CA GLY A 180 -5.09 -0.04 -29.40
C GLY A 180 -3.60 0.03 -29.08
N LYS A 181 -2.85 -0.97 -29.59
CA LYS A 181 -1.38 -1.02 -29.75
C LYS A 181 -0.52 -0.83 -28.49
N ILE A 182 0.15 -1.92 -28.12
CA ILE A 182 1.27 -1.97 -27.18
C ILE A 182 2.39 -1.07 -27.70
N LEU A 183 2.64 0.07 -27.04
CA LEU A 183 3.85 0.86 -27.23
C LEU A 183 4.98 0.21 -26.44
N THR A 184 5.71 -0.69 -27.08
CA THR A 184 7.07 -1.09 -26.69
C THR A 184 7.98 0.11 -26.82
N ASN A 185 8.27 0.81 -25.73
CA ASN A 185 9.56 1.45 -25.45
C ASN A 185 9.56 2.01 -24.03
N CYS A 186 10.15 1.24 -23.11
CA CYS A 186 10.34 1.66 -21.71
C CYS A 186 11.43 2.72 -21.62
N ILE A 187 11.07 3.90 -21.10
CA ILE A 187 12.01 4.93 -20.68
C ILE A 187 12.72 4.43 -19.41
N SER A 188 14.05 4.29 -19.47
CA SER A 188 14.88 3.97 -18.31
C SER A 188 15.00 5.21 -17.42
N VAL A 189 14.34 5.21 -16.25
CA VAL A 189 14.57 6.19 -15.20
C VAL A 189 15.52 5.57 -14.18
N ARG A 190 16.81 5.91 -14.27
CA ARG A 190 17.81 5.57 -13.26
C ARG A 190 17.69 6.54 -12.08
N VAL A 191 17.22 6.05 -10.93
CA VAL A 191 17.33 6.76 -9.65
C VAL A 191 18.44 6.08 -8.85
N ALA A 192 19.57 6.77 -8.69
CA ALA A 192 20.65 6.33 -7.82
C ALA A 192 20.37 6.81 -6.39
N ILE A 193 20.31 5.89 -5.44
CA ILE A 193 20.17 6.17 -4.00
C ILE A 193 21.45 5.67 -3.33
N SER A 194 22.24 6.58 -2.76
CA SER A 194 23.41 6.25 -1.94
C SER A 194 23.07 6.37 -0.45
N PHE A 195 23.44 5.35 0.32
CA PHE A 195 23.29 5.28 1.79
C PHE A 195 24.57 5.73 2.48
N TYR A 196 24.47 6.58 3.52
CA TYR A 196 25.55 6.84 4.47
C TYR A 196 25.01 7.09 5.90
N THR A 197 25.80 6.66 6.90
CA THR A 197 25.49 6.57 8.34
C THR A 197 26.18 7.66 9.18
N PHE A 198 25.47 8.12 10.24
CA PHE A 198 25.81 8.68 11.58
C PHE A 198 27.09 9.56 11.82
N PRO A 199 27.04 10.61 12.69
CA PRO A 199 26.99 10.45 14.16
C PRO A 199 26.14 11.47 14.98
N THR A 200 25.99 11.13 16.27
CA THR A 200 25.21 11.72 17.39
C THR A 200 25.79 12.96 18.06
N THR A 201 24.94 13.79 18.71
CA THR A 201 25.17 14.33 20.08
C THR A 201 23.90 14.95 20.72
N ARG A 202 23.87 14.92 22.07
CA ARG A 202 22.79 15.18 23.07
C ARG A 202 22.32 16.66 23.10
N LYS A 203 21.29 17.15 23.82
CA LYS A 203 20.47 16.78 24.99
C LYS A 203 19.32 17.81 25.02
N PHE A 204 18.06 17.47 25.37
CA PHE A 204 17.06 18.39 25.99
C PHE A 204 15.79 17.59 26.33
N LEU A 205 15.05 18.03 27.37
CA LEU A 205 13.84 17.39 27.89
C LEU A 205 12.88 16.94 26.77
N ARG A 206 12.59 15.63 26.70
CA ARG A 206 11.61 15.05 25.78
C ARG A 206 10.41 14.55 26.58
N TYR A 207 9.25 15.12 26.32
CA TYR A 207 7.99 14.47 26.67
C TYR A 207 7.71 13.39 25.61
N LEU A 208 7.74 12.13 26.03
CA LEU A 208 7.43 10.98 25.16
C LEU A 208 5.97 10.57 25.40
N LEU A 209 5.10 10.90 24.44
CA LEU A 209 3.74 10.36 24.38
C LEU A 209 3.77 9.11 23.49
N LYS A 210 3.36 7.96 24.04
CA LYS A 210 3.08 6.74 23.27
C LYS A 210 1.57 6.65 23.06
N SER A 211 1.11 6.71 21.82
CA SER A 211 -0.29 6.50 21.46
C SER A 211 -0.36 5.64 20.21
N CYS A 212 -1.31 4.71 20.17
CA CYS A 212 -1.74 4.08 18.92
C CYS A 212 -2.58 5.10 18.13
N VAL A 213 -2.52 5.04 16.80
CA VAL A 213 -3.20 6.00 15.93
C VAL A 213 -4.71 5.93 16.17
N HIS A 214 -5.29 7.02 16.66
CA HIS A 214 -6.74 7.21 16.73
C HIS A 214 -7.12 8.35 15.79
N TYR A 215 -8.18 8.15 14.99
CA TYR A 215 -8.70 9.11 14.01
C TYR A 215 -9.16 10.46 14.61
N THR A 216 -9.07 10.64 15.93
CA THR A 216 -9.55 11.80 16.69
C THR A 216 -8.45 12.77 17.15
N CYS A 217 -7.16 12.51 16.88
CA CYS A 217 -6.08 13.40 17.32
C CYS A 217 -5.97 14.62 16.39
N THR A 218 -6.47 15.79 16.81
CA THR A 218 -6.84 16.84 15.86
C THR A 218 -6.00 18.12 15.84
N PHE A 219 -5.16 18.47 16.83
CA PHE A 219 -4.36 19.71 16.73
C PHE A 219 -3.01 19.74 17.46
N SER A 220 -2.84 19.02 18.57
CA SER A 220 -1.61 19.05 19.38
C SER A 220 -0.39 18.40 18.72
N GLU A 221 -0.60 17.54 17.71
CA GLU A 221 0.48 16.85 17.01
C GLU A 221 1.20 17.70 15.95
N GLN A 222 0.66 18.86 15.57
CA GLN A 222 1.22 19.67 14.48
C GLN A 222 2.56 20.34 14.85
N SER A 223 2.82 20.49 16.15
CA SER A 223 4.04 21.09 16.71
C SER A 223 4.98 20.07 17.37
N SER A 224 4.62 18.78 17.37
CA SER A 224 5.41 17.71 17.99
C SER A 224 6.41 17.07 17.01
N ILE A 225 7.44 16.41 17.56
CA ILE A 225 8.36 15.57 16.77
C ILE A 225 7.80 14.15 16.76
N LYS A 226 7.58 13.61 15.56
CA LYS A 226 6.92 12.33 15.34
C LYS A 226 7.94 11.24 15.04
N PHE A 227 7.69 10.07 15.62
CA PHE A 227 8.45 8.85 15.38
C PHE A 227 7.48 7.72 15.14
N THR A 228 7.55 7.13 13.95
CA THR A 228 6.85 5.89 13.61
C THR A 228 7.75 4.70 13.92
N ASN A 229 7.16 3.66 14.50
CA ASN A 229 7.84 2.39 14.76
C ASN A 229 7.07 1.27 14.08
N ASP A 230 7.57 0.84 12.92
CA ASP A 230 7.01 -0.26 12.16
C ASP A 230 7.60 -1.60 12.62
N PRO A 231 6.83 -2.70 12.59
CA PRO A 231 7.38 -4.03 12.84
C PRO A 231 8.45 -4.36 11.79
N PRO A 232 9.52 -5.09 12.17
CA PRO A 232 10.54 -5.53 11.24
C PRO A 232 9.91 -6.42 10.16
N GLN A 233 10.23 -6.16 8.89
CA GLN A 233 9.76 -6.97 7.78
C GLN A 233 10.84 -8.00 7.38
N GLY A 234 10.40 -9.22 7.08
CA GLY A 234 11.26 -10.33 6.66
C GLY A 234 11.60 -11.29 7.79
N VAL A 235 11.92 -12.52 7.40
CA VAL A 235 12.16 -13.66 8.29
C VAL A 235 13.36 -13.39 9.19
N ARG A 236 14.46 -12.88 8.62
CA ARG A 236 15.66 -12.55 9.41
C ARG A 236 15.39 -11.51 10.50
N ALA A 237 14.70 -10.43 10.14
CA ALA A 237 14.46 -9.32 11.06
C ALA A 237 13.41 -9.69 12.13
N GLY A 238 12.41 -10.50 11.76
CA GLY A 238 11.45 -11.09 12.69
C GLY A 238 12.10 -12.05 13.68
N LEU A 239 12.91 -13.00 13.20
CA LEU A 239 13.66 -13.92 14.06
C LEU A 239 14.58 -13.16 15.01
N LYS A 240 15.35 -12.18 14.51
CA LYS A 240 16.22 -11.36 15.36
C LYS A 240 15.45 -10.64 16.47
N ARG A 241 14.23 -10.16 16.18
CA ARG A 241 13.36 -9.52 17.18
C ARG A 241 12.84 -10.53 18.20
N THR A 242 12.38 -11.70 17.75
CA THR A 242 11.86 -12.76 18.63
C THR A 242 12.95 -13.26 19.57
N PHE A 243 14.15 -13.56 19.05
CA PHE A 243 15.29 -14.00 19.86
C PHE A 243 15.88 -12.91 20.76
N ALA A 244 15.76 -11.62 20.41
CA ALA A 244 16.14 -10.53 21.31
C ALA A 244 15.27 -10.45 22.58
N GLY A 245 14.06 -11.04 22.55
CA GLY A 245 13.17 -11.14 23.71
C GLY A 245 13.39 -12.40 24.56
N ILE A 246 14.17 -13.37 24.10
CA ILE A 246 14.43 -14.63 24.81
C ILE A 246 15.62 -14.44 25.75
N SER A 247 15.45 -14.82 27.01
CA SER A 247 16.54 -14.78 27.99
C SER A 247 17.51 -15.96 27.83
N GLN A 248 18.77 -15.80 28.24
CA GLN A 248 19.75 -16.90 28.21
C GLN A 248 19.26 -18.11 29.03
N ASN A 249 18.59 -17.87 30.15
CA ASN A 249 18.01 -18.91 30.98
C ASN A 249 16.94 -19.73 30.23
N GLN A 250 16.16 -19.10 29.33
CA GLN A 250 15.19 -19.79 28.49
C GLN A 250 15.84 -20.66 27.39
N LEU A 251 17.04 -20.30 26.94
CA LEU A 251 17.78 -21.09 25.94
C LEU A 251 18.37 -22.36 26.54
N GLU A 252 18.67 -22.35 27.84
CA GLU A 252 19.36 -23.42 28.57
C GLU A 252 18.43 -24.22 29.51
N VAL A 253 17.11 -24.04 29.43
CA VAL A 253 16.13 -24.70 30.33
C VAL A 253 16.26 -26.23 30.28
N SER A 254 16.35 -26.78 29.08
CA SER A 254 16.38 -28.23 28.88
C SER A 254 17.68 -28.64 28.20
N ASN A 255 18.35 -29.65 28.78
CA ASN A 255 19.56 -30.27 28.22
C ASN A 255 19.26 -31.26 27.09
N LEU A 256 17.99 -31.41 26.69
CA LEU A 256 17.62 -32.28 25.58
C LEU A 256 18.10 -31.66 24.25
N PRO A 257 18.78 -32.43 23.37
CA PRO A 257 19.29 -31.93 22.10
C PRO A 257 18.18 -31.48 21.15
N MET A 258 16.92 -31.84 21.42
CA MET A 258 15.75 -31.42 20.65
C MET A 258 15.18 -30.07 21.08
N TRP A 259 15.54 -29.51 22.25
CA TRP A 259 14.99 -28.25 22.73
C TRP A 259 15.31 -27.07 21.80
N LYS A 260 16.60 -26.85 21.50
CA LYS A 260 17.05 -25.72 20.68
C LYS A 260 16.47 -25.77 19.26
N PRO A 261 16.46 -26.92 18.55
CA PRO A 261 15.79 -27.02 17.25
C PRO A 261 14.28 -26.74 17.31
N ILE A 262 13.55 -27.26 18.31
CA ILE A 262 12.10 -26.99 18.43
C ILE A 262 11.85 -25.52 18.73
N LEU A 263 12.63 -24.91 19.62
CA LEU A 263 12.54 -23.48 19.94
C LEU A 263 12.75 -22.62 18.70
N TYR A 264 13.76 -22.95 17.88
CA TYR A 264 13.99 -22.30 16.60
C TYR A 264 12.80 -22.49 15.64
N SER A 265 12.26 -23.70 15.52
CA SER A 265 11.08 -23.99 14.69
C SER A 265 9.84 -23.21 15.14
N VAL A 266 9.62 -23.05 16.45
CA VAL A 266 8.50 -22.24 16.97
C VAL A 266 8.71 -20.75 16.70
N ALA A 267 9.96 -20.26 16.81
CA ALA A 267 10.29 -18.88 16.46
C ALA A 267 10.16 -18.62 14.95
N PHE A 268 10.52 -19.61 14.13
CA PHE A 268 10.33 -19.59 12.68
C PHE A 268 8.84 -19.60 12.31
N LEU A 269 8.03 -20.46 12.95
CA LEU A 269 6.56 -20.48 12.79
C LEU A 269 5.96 -19.11 13.17
N HIS A 270 6.32 -18.55 14.32
CA HIS A 270 5.85 -17.24 14.75
C HIS A 270 6.17 -16.14 13.72
N THR A 271 7.40 -16.16 13.21
CA THR A 271 7.86 -15.18 12.23
C THR A 271 7.22 -15.39 10.85
N GLY A 272 7.02 -16.63 10.42
CA GLY A 272 6.39 -16.97 9.14
C GLY A 272 4.93 -16.53 9.12
N VAL A 273 4.18 -16.89 10.17
CA VAL A 273 2.79 -16.49 10.36
C VAL A 273 2.63 -14.95 10.39
N GLN A 274 3.58 -14.22 10.99
CA GLN A 274 3.63 -12.74 10.95
C GLN A 274 4.10 -12.16 9.60
N SER A 275 4.86 -12.92 8.80
CA SER A 275 5.38 -12.45 7.52
C SER A 275 4.35 -12.61 6.40
N GLU A 276 3.41 -13.54 6.54
CA GLU A 276 2.37 -13.80 5.54
C GLU A 276 1.36 -12.67 5.36
N TYR A 277 1.21 -11.76 6.34
CA TYR A 277 0.49 -10.48 6.15
C TYR A 277 0.93 -9.73 4.90
N LYS A 278 2.22 -9.87 4.53
CA LYS A 278 2.79 -9.22 3.37
C LYS A 278 2.11 -9.67 2.08
N PHE A 279 1.70 -10.92 1.96
CA PHE A 279 1.20 -11.50 0.71
C PHE A 279 -0.32 -11.36 0.53
N GLY A 280 -1.02 -10.71 1.47
CA GLY A 280 -2.46 -10.51 1.40
C GLY A 280 -3.21 -11.84 1.39
N SER A 281 -4.22 -11.96 0.52
CA SER A 281 -5.08 -13.14 0.38
C SER A 281 -4.36 -14.42 -0.05
N LEU A 282 -3.15 -14.31 -0.63
CA LEU A 282 -2.35 -15.48 -1.00
C LEU A 282 -1.70 -16.14 0.23
N GLY A 283 -1.45 -15.36 1.29
CA GLY A 283 -0.96 -15.88 2.57
C GLY A 283 -2.13 -16.22 3.50
N TRP A 284 -2.86 -15.19 3.95
CA TRP A 284 -4.02 -15.34 4.82
C TRP A 284 -5.28 -14.84 4.14
N ASN A 285 -6.38 -15.59 4.23
CA ASN A 285 -7.68 -15.04 3.89
C ASN A 285 -8.03 -13.89 4.85
N ILE A 286 -7.72 -14.02 6.14
CA ILE A 286 -8.06 -12.99 7.13
C ILE A 286 -6.83 -12.44 7.89
N PRO A 287 -6.77 -11.11 8.02
CA PRO A 287 -6.09 -10.29 9.01
C PRO A 287 -5.73 -10.74 10.46
N TYR A 288 -4.96 -11.77 10.80
CA TYR A 288 -4.71 -12.15 12.22
C TYR A 288 -3.51 -11.50 12.96
N GLU A 289 -3.77 -10.61 13.93
CA GLU A 289 -2.67 -10.07 14.73
C GLU A 289 -2.15 -11.08 15.78
N PHE A 290 -0.98 -11.67 15.50
CA PHE A 290 -0.24 -12.54 16.41
C PHE A 290 0.78 -11.74 17.22
N ASN A 291 0.77 -11.94 18.53
CA ASN A 291 1.55 -11.14 19.47
C ASN A 291 2.64 -11.97 20.16
N SER A 292 3.54 -11.32 20.89
CA SER A 292 4.60 -12.00 21.63
C SER A 292 4.07 -12.98 22.69
N ALA A 293 2.87 -12.74 23.22
CA ALA A 293 2.22 -13.63 24.18
C ALA A 293 1.93 -15.02 23.58
N ASP A 294 1.56 -15.10 22.30
CA ASP A 294 1.27 -16.37 21.62
C ASP A 294 2.56 -17.19 21.45
N PHE A 295 3.68 -16.51 21.18
CA PHE A 295 5.01 -17.13 21.15
C PHE A 295 5.41 -17.63 22.53
N THR A 296 5.32 -16.81 23.58
CA THR A 296 5.68 -17.20 24.95
C THR A 296 4.86 -18.40 25.43
N ALA A 297 3.54 -18.39 25.23
CA ALA A 297 2.67 -19.51 25.58
C ALA A 297 3.04 -20.81 24.84
N SER A 298 3.42 -20.70 23.56
CA SER A 298 3.87 -21.84 22.76
C SER A 298 5.20 -22.41 23.28
N VAL A 299 6.15 -21.55 23.65
CA VAL A 299 7.45 -21.97 24.21
C VAL A 299 7.26 -22.66 25.56
N GLU A 300 6.46 -22.07 26.46
CA GLU A 300 6.17 -22.68 27.76
C GLU A 300 5.46 -24.04 27.63
N PHE A 301 4.60 -24.21 26.62
CA PHE A 301 3.98 -25.50 26.34
C PHE A 301 5.03 -26.54 25.90
N VAL A 302 5.93 -26.18 24.97
CA VAL A 302 6.98 -27.09 24.50
C VAL A 302 7.91 -27.48 25.64
N GLU A 303 8.27 -26.53 26.50
CA GLU A 303 9.09 -26.75 27.69
C GLU A 303 8.47 -27.83 28.58
N ARG A 304 7.22 -27.61 29.04
CA ARG A 304 6.49 -28.56 29.87
C ARG A 304 6.32 -29.92 29.20
N HIS A 305 6.05 -29.94 27.89
CA HIS A 305 5.88 -31.18 27.14
C HIS A 305 7.17 -32.00 27.06
N LEU A 306 8.33 -31.34 26.91
CA LEU A 306 9.63 -32.02 26.86
C LEU A 306 10.05 -32.53 28.24
N ASP A 307 9.77 -31.78 29.31
CA ASP A 307 10.02 -32.21 30.69
C ASP A 307 9.21 -33.47 31.04
N ASP A 308 7.93 -33.52 30.64
CA ASP A 308 7.05 -34.69 30.84
C ASP A 308 7.48 -35.93 30.03
N CYS A 309 8.13 -35.74 28.88
CA CYS A 309 8.63 -36.85 28.06
C CYS A 309 9.86 -37.52 28.70
N GLY A 310 10.70 -36.77 29.41
CA GLY A 310 11.94 -37.26 30.01
C GLY A 310 12.91 -37.93 29.00
N PRO A 311 13.97 -38.60 29.46
CA PRO A 311 15.00 -39.18 28.58
C PRO A 311 14.57 -40.44 27.80
N ARG A 312 13.44 -41.07 28.18
CA ARG A 312 13.00 -42.39 27.68
C ARG A 312 11.74 -42.36 26.82
N LYS A 313 10.91 -41.30 26.84
CA LYS A 313 9.76 -41.18 25.92
C LYS A 313 10.11 -40.30 24.74
N TRP A 314 9.63 -40.72 23.58
CA TRP A 314 9.74 -39.99 22.33
C TRP A 314 8.72 -38.86 22.29
N VAL A 315 9.12 -37.71 21.73
CA VAL A 315 8.23 -36.57 21.50
C VAL A 315 7.03 -37.01 20.68
N THR A 316 5.82 -36.72 21.18
CA THR A 316 4.59 -37.04 20.46
C THR A 316 4.25 -35.88 19.54
N TRP A 317 4.74 -35.96 18.29
CA TRP A 317 4.56 -34.91 17.28
C TRP A 317 3.10 -34.58 17.00
N VAL A 318 2.18 -35.54 17.13
CA VAL A 318 0.74 -35.28 16.97
C VAL A 318 0.25 -34.25 17.99
N THR A 319 0.66 -34.39 19.25
CA THR A 319 0.30 -33.47 20.34
C THR A 319 0.90 -32.09 20.12
N VAL A 320 2.19 -32.02 19.76
CA VAL A 320 2.87 -30.74 19.48
C VAL A 320 2.19 -30.01 18.32
N ARG A 321 1.91 -30.73 17.22
CA ARG A 321 1.25 -30.15 16.04
C ARG A 321 -0.15 -29.64 16.36
N ASN A 322 -0.96 -30.42 17.06
CA ASN A 322 -2.32 -30.02 17.39
C ASN A 322 -2.32 -28.84 18.38
N MET A 323 -1.43 -28.84 19.37
CA MET A 323 -1.35 -27.72 20.32
C MET A 323 -0.90 -26.43 19.65
N LEU A 324 0.12 -26.46 18.79
CA LEU A 324 0.57 -25.26 18.08
C LEU A 324 -0.47 -24.78 17.04
N ALA A 325 -0.97 -25.69 16.20
CA ALA A 325 -1.83 -25.33 15.06
C ALA A 325 -3.30 -25.13 15.40
N GLU A 326 -3.88 -25.88 16.34
CA GLU A 326 -5.31 -25.81 16.67
C GLU A 326 -5.59 -24.96 17.90
N VAL A 327 -4.71 -25.00 18.92
CA VAL A 327 -4.98 -24.36 20.21
C VAL A 327 -4.32 -22.99 20.33
N GLN A 328 -2.99 -22.92 20.20
CA GLN A 328 -2.23 -21.68 20.42
C GLN A 328 -2.49 -20.66 19.29
N TYR A 329 -2.01 -20.95 18.08
CA TYR A 329 -2.22 -20.08 16.93
C TYR A 329 -3.63 -20.26 16.36
N GLY A 330 -4.10 -21.51 16.27
CA GLY A 330 -5.43 -21.84 15.74
C GLY A 330 -6.60 -21.28 16.54
N GLY A 331 -6.43 -21.03 17.84
CA GLY A 331 -7.47 -20.42 18.69
C GLY A 331 -7.85 -18.99 18.26
N ARG A 332 -6.97 -18.29 17.53
CA ARG A 332 -7.24 -16.96 16.95
C ARG A 332 -7.77 -17.02 15.53
N VAL A 333 -7.50 -18.11 14.82
CA VAL A 333 -7.85 -18.26 13.41
C VAL A 333 -9.30 -18.68 13.29
N THR A 334 -10.07 -17.89 12.54
CA THR A 334 -11.51 -18.09 12.36
C THR A 334 -11.83 -18.89 11.10
N ASP A 335 -11.10 -18.65 10.01
CA ASP A 335 -11.33 -19.27 8.70
C ASP A 335 -10.81 -20.71 8.66
N ASP A 336 -11.56 -21.60 8.02
CA ASP A 336 -11.24 -23.03 8.01
C ASP A 336 -10.10 -23.39 7.04
N TYR A 337 -9.91 -22.61 5.96
CA TYR A 337 -8.77 -22.79 5.06
C TYR A 337 -7.49 -22.25 5.68
N ASP A 338 -7.56 -21.13 6.41
CA ASP A 338 -6.45 -20.59 7.18
C ASP A 338 -6.02 -21.56 8.31
N LYS A 339 -6.98 -22.21 9.00
CA LYS A 339 -6.67 -23.30 9.96
C LYS A 339 -6.01 -24.50 9.27
N ARG A 340 -6.48 -24.85 8.07
CA ARG A 340 -5.89 -25.95 7.27
C ARG A 340 -4.45 -25.63 6.88
N LEU A 341 -4.15 -24.38 6.53
CA LEU A 341 -2.78 -23.90 6.27
C LEU A 341 -1.89 -24.06 7.50
N LEU A 342 -2.33 -23.60 8.69
CA LEU A 342 -1.58 -23.79 9.95
C LEU A 342 -1.29 -25.26 10.25
N LYS A 343 -2.26 -26.14 10.02
CA LYS A 343 -2.08 -27.59 10.18
C LYS A 343 -1.02 -28.15 9.22
N CYS A 344 -0.94 -27.62 8.00
CA CYS A 344 0.08 -28.00 7.03
C CYS A 344 1.47 -27.54 7.49
N PHE A 345 1.62 -26.28 7.92
CA PHE A 345 2.88 -25.81 8.50
C PHE A 345 3.32 -26.65 9.69
N ALA A 346 2.39 -26.99 10.58
CA ALA A 346 2.71 -27.83 11.72
C ALA A 346 3.17 -29.24 11.28
N ARG A 347 2.56 -29.82 10.24
CA ARG A 347 2.92 -31.16 9.74
C ARG A 347 4.29 -31.21 9.06
N GLU A 348 4.60 -30.21 8.24
CA GLU A 348 5.87 -30.14 7.50
C GLU A 348 7.04 -29.72 8.41
N TRP A 349 6.84 -28.70 9.25
CA TRP A 349 7.91 -28.15 10.09
C TRP A 349 8.15 -28.92 11.39
N PHE A 350 7.11 -29.56 11.96
CA PHE A 350 7.23 -30.35 13.20
C PHE A 350 7.05 -31.84 12.89
N SER A 351 8.16 -32.44 12.46
CA SER A 351 8.24 -33.85 12.13
C SER A 351 9.47 -34.51 12.78
N LYS A 352 9.49 -35.85 12.77
CA LYS A 352 10.65 -36.62 13.24
C LYS A 352 11.92 -36.31 12.42
N MET A 353 11.77 -35.81 11.20
CA MET A 353 12.90 -35.45 10.32
C MET A 353 13.66 -34.23 10.83
N MET A 354 13.13 -33.46 11.77
CA MET A 354 13.80 -32.26 12.30
C MET A 354 15.13 -32.56 13.02
N SER A 355 15.32 -33.80 13.49
CA SER A 355 16.61 -34.24 14.06
C SER A 355 17.64 -34.67 13.01
N ASP A 356 17.23 -34.77 11.75
CA ASP A 356 18.12 -35.13 10.64
C ASP A 356 18.92 -33.89 10.20
N PRO A 357 20.27 -33.97 10.09
CA PRO A 357 21.09 -32.90 9.52
C PRO A 357 20.68 -32.46 8.10
N SER A 358 19.95 -33.31 7.35
CA SER A 358 19.44 -32.95 6.03
C SER A 358 18.16 -32.10 6.07
N PHE A 359 17.55 -31.89 7.24
CA PHE A 359 16.32 -31.13 7.35
C PHE A 359 16.58 -29.63 7.21
N CYS A 360 15.83 -29.02 6.31
CA CYS A 360 15.79 -27.58 6.12
C CYS A 360 14.34 -27.14 5.98
N PHE A 361 14.01 -25.94 6.48
CA PHE A 361 12.68 -25.35 6.26
C PHE A 361 12.50 -24.95 4.80
N TYR A 362 13.60 -24.45 4.20
CA TYR A 362 13.74 -24.14 2.79
C TYR A 362 15.24 -24.16 2.44
N THR A 363 15.61 -24.20 1.16
CA THR A 363 17.02 -24.24 0.75
C THR A 363 17.81 -23.08 1.37
N GLY A 364 18.75 -23.40 2.27
CA GLY A 364 19.56 -22.42 3.00
C GLY A 364 18.98 -21.94 4.34
N TYR A 365 17.77 -22.36 4.73
CA TYR A 365 17.15 -22.10 6.03
C TYR A 365 17.19 -23.38 6.88
N ASN A 366 18.34 -23.62 7.51
CA ASN A 366 18.53 -24.76 8.40
C ASN A 366 18.21 -24.36 9.85
N PRO A 367 17.66 -25.28 10.67
CA PRO A 367 17.49 -25.02 12.10
C PRO A 367 18.86 -24.77 12.74
N CYS A 368 19.00 -23.64 13.43
CA CYS A 368 20.24 -23.31 14.12
C CYS A 368 20.40 -24.22 15.35
N THR A 369 21.41 -25.08 15.34
CA THR A 369 21.73 -26.03 16.42
C THR A 369 22.84 -25.53 17.36
N VAL A 370 23.53 -24.44 16.98
CA VAL A 370 24.74 -23.92 17.64
C VAL A 370 24.39 -22.86 18.70
N ASP A 371 25.22 -22.75 19.74
CA ASP A 371 25.12 -21.74 20.81
C ASP A 371 25.18 -20.28 20.27
N GLU A 372 25.62 -20.09 19.03
CA GLU A 372 25.72 -18.81 18.31
C GLU A 372 24.51 -18.56 17.37
N TYR A 373 23.29 -18.72 17.89
CA TYR A 373 22.04 -18.51 17.13
C TYR A 373 21.97 -17.11 16.47
N MET A 374 22.57 -16.08 17.07
CA MET A 374 22.62 -14.73 16.50
C MET A 374 23.47 -14.63 15.22
N GLU A 375 24.55 -15.41 15.11
CA GLU A 375 25.38 -15.45 13.89
C GLU A 375 24.65 -16.22 12.78
N CYS A 376 24.01 -17.33 13.14
CA CYS A 376 23.16 -18.10 12.24
C CYS A 376 21.97 -17.27 11.70
N ILE A 377 21.37 -16.40 12.51
CA ILE A 377 20.33 -15.46 12.04
C ILE A 377 20.94 -14.37 11.15
N GLN A 378 22.16 -13.89 11.45
CA GLN A 378 22.80 -12.85 10.63
C GLN A 378 23.25 -13.34 9.25
N SER A 379 23.59 -14.63 9.11
CA SER A 379 23.95 -15.23 7.82
C SER A 379 22.76 -15.37 6.86
N LEU A 380 21.52 -15.29 7.36
CA LEU A 380 20.31 -15.28 6.52
C LEU A 380 20.28 -14.06 5.59
N PRO A 381 19.66 -14.19 4.40
CA PRO A 381 19.56 -13.08 3.45
C PRO A 381 18.78 -11.89 4.03
N THR A 382 19.08 -10.69 3.54
CA THR A 382 18.35 -9.46 3.90
C THR A 382 16.97 -9.39 3.27
N ILE A 383 16.80 -10.04 2.13
CA ILE A 383 15.55 -10.11 1.37
C ILE A 383 15.22 -11.59 1.23
N ASP A 384 14.15 -12.02 1.88
CA ASP A 384 13.70 -13.41 1.84
C ASP A 384 12.91 -13.68 0.55
N SER A 385 13.09 -14.87 -0.03
CA SER A 385 12.22 -15.35 -1.10
C SER A 385 10.88 -15.81 -0.52
N PRO A 386 9.74 -15.65 -1.22
CA PRO A 386 8.45 -16.18 -0.78
C PRO A 386 8.46 -17.69 -0.53
N GLU A 387 9.32 -18.40 -1.25
CA GLU A 387 9.51 -19.86 -1.16
C GLU A 387 10.01 -20.30 0.22
N ALA A 388 10.68 -19.41 0.97
CA ALA A 388 11.08 -19.67 2.35
C ALA A 388 9.87 -19.92 3.27
N LEU A 389 8.68 -19.46 2.87
CA LEU A 389 7.40 -19.67 3.58
C LEU A 389 6.50 -20.69 2.86
N GLY A 390 6.98 -21.34 1.79
CA GLY A 390 6.20 -22.31 1.02
C GLY A 390 5.39 -21.72 -0.16
N LEU A 391 5.50 -20.41 -0.41
CA LEU A 391 4.85 -19.73 -1.54
C LEU A 391 5.69 -19.81 -2.82
N HIS A 392 5.03 -19.74 -3.98
CA HIS A 392 5.75 -19.68 -5.26
C HIS A 392 6.45 -18.33 -5.47
N SER A 393 7.56 -18.28 -6.22
CA SER A 393 8.30 -17.04 -6.56
C SER A 393 7.43 -15.93 -7.16
N ASN A 394 6.35 -16.30 -7.85
CA ASN A 394 5.37 -15.38 -8.43
C ASN A 394 4.66 -14.51 -7.38
N ALA A 395 4.59 -14.95 -6.11
CA ALA A 395 3.99 -14.19 -5.02
C ALA A 395 4.65 -12.82 -4.81
N ASP A 396 5.97 -12.71 -5.04
CA ASP A 396 6.68 -11.42 -4.93
C ASP A 396 6.29 -10.46 -6.07
N ILE A 397 5.98 -10.99 -7.26
CA ILE A 397 5.50 -10.20 -8.39
C ILE A 397 4.10 -9.65 -8.08
N THR A 398 3.20 -10.51 -7.58
CA THR A 398 1.85 -10.10 -7.15
C THR A 398 1.92 -9.05 -6.06
N TYR A 399 2.73 -9.29 -5.01
CA TYR A 399 2.97 -8.32 -3.94
C TYR A 399 3.44 -6.97 -4.48
N LYS A 400 4.52 -6.94 -5.28
CA LYS A 400 5.05 -5.70 -5.87
C LYS A 400 4.04 -5.00 -6.77
N THR A 401 3.24 -5.75 -7.52
CA THR A 401 2.20 -5.21 -8.41
C THR A 401 1.08 -4.54 -7.60
N ASN A 402 0.63 -5.19 -6.53
CA ASN A 402 -0.40 -4.69 -5.64
C ASN A 402 0.09 -3.48 -4.85
N THR A 403 1.29 -3.53 -4.28
CA THR A 403 1.90 -2.37 -3.58
C THR A 403 2.05 -1.19 -4.54
N SER A 404 2.53 -1.43 -5.77
CA SER A 404 2.67 -0.36 -6.78
C SER A 404 1.31 0.21 -7.19
N ALA A 405 0.27 -0.62 -7.30
CA ALA A 405 -1.10 -0.17 -7.56
C ALA A 405 -1.62 0.73 -6.41
N GLY A 406 -1.45 0.29 -5.16
CA GLY A 406 -1.85 1.06 -3.99
C GLY A 406 -1.12 2.40 -3.86
N VAL A 407 0.18 2.44 -4.19
CA VAL A 407 0.96 3.68 -4.26
C VAL A 407 0.37 4.66 -5.28
N LEU A 408 0.10 4.20 -6.51
CA LEU A 408 -0.45 5.06 -7.57
C LEU A 408 -1.88 5.50 -7.26
N ASP A 409 -2.70 4.63 -6.68
CA ASP A 409 -4.06 4.98 -6.25
C ASP A 409 -4.03 6.06 -5.16
N THR A 410 -3.16 5.88 -4.17
CA THR A 410 -2.95 6.88 -3.11
C THR A 410 -2.50 8.22 -3.70
N ILE A 411 -1.55 8.21 -4.63
CA ILE A 411 -1.09 9.44 -5.32
C ILE A 411 -2.24 10.12 -6.07
N THR A 412 -3.09 9.34 -6.75
CA THR A 412 -4.28 9.83 -7.46
C THR A 412 -5.23 10.51 -6.49
N ASN A 413 -5.47 9.91 -5.31
CA ASN A 413 -6.36 10.43 -4.29
C ASN A 413 -5.83 11.72 -3.63
N ILE A 414 -4.51 11.89 -3.56
CA ILE A 414 -3.86 13.13 -3.07
C ILE A 414 -4.00 14.28 -4.08
N GLN A 415 -4.13 14.00 -5.38
CA GLN A 415 -4.19 15.08 -6.37
C GLN A 415 -5.48 15.90 -6.22
N PRO A 416 -5.41 17.23 -6.43
CA PRO A 416 -6.61 18.04 -6.46
C PRO A 416 -7.52 17.54 -7.58
N LYS A 417 -8.76 17.19 -7.23
CA LYS A 417 -9.80 16.89 -8.21
C LYS A 417 -10.18 18.21 -8.87
N ASP A 418 -9.56 18.53 -10.00
CA ASP A 418 -10.01 19.64 -10.84
C ASP A 418 -11.40 19.29 -11.37
N ILE A 419 -12.44 19.71 -10.67
CA ILE A 419 -13.83 19.32 -10.97
C ILE A 419 -14.27 19.80 -12.38
N PHE A 420 -13.53 20.64 -13.11
CA PHE A 420 -14.13 21.33 -14.28
C PHE A 420 -13.29 21.64 -15.53
N THR A 421 -12.07 21.15 -15.74
CA THR A 421 -11.21 21.80 -16.76
C THR A 421 -10.85 21.06 -18.05
N LYS A 422 -11.08 19.74 -18.25
CA LYS A 422 -10.55 19.09 -19.47
C LYS A 422 -11.41 18.10 -20.25
N CYS A 423 -12.66 17.81 -19.86
CA CYS A 423 -13.53 17.00 -20.74
C CYS A 423 -14.33 17.90 -21.69
N LYS A 424 -14.03 17.84 -23.00
CA LYS A 424 -14.77 18.51 -24.09
C LYS A 424 -16.18 17.93 -24.34
N VAL A 425 -16.71 17.11 -23.42
CA VAL A 425 -18.09 16.63 -23.50
C VAL A 425 -18.99 17.68 -22.84
N GLN A 426 -19.58 18.52 -23.69
CA GLN A 426 -20.69 19.46 -23.45
C GLN A 426 -20.83 19.98 -22.00
N LYS A 427 -20.10 21.07 -21.71
CA LYS A 427 -20.27 21.95 -20.55
C LYS A 427 -21.73 22.34 -20.26
N SER A 428 -22.63 22.30 -21.24
CA SER A 428 -24.02 22.76 -21.10
C SER A 428 -24.98 21.68 -20.59
N PHE A 429 -24.72 20.39 -20.85
CA PHE A 429 -25.69 19.32 -20.59
C PHE A 429 -25.59 18.76 -19.16
N LEU A 430 -24.38 18.68 -18.59
CA LEU A 430 -24.17 18.18 -17.22
C LEU A 430 -24.55 19.21 -16.13
N ILE A 431 -24.40 20.51 -16.39
CA ILE A 431 -24.68 21.57 -15.39
C ILE A 431 -26.18 21.62 -15.04
N LEU A 432 -27.05 21.38 -16.02
CA LEU A 432 -28.49 21.33 -15.80
C LEU A 432 -28.91 20.07 -15.03
N ILE A 433 -28.23 18.96 -15.30
CA ILE A 433 -28.43 17.66 -14.65
C ILE A 433 -27.94 17.70 -13.19
N LEU A 434 -26.75 18.23 -12.91
CA LEU A 434 -26.14 18.30 -11.56
C LEU A 434 -26.91 19.17 -10.55
N LYS A 435 -27.71 20.13 -11.02
CA LYS A 435 -28.54 21.00 -10.16
C LYS A 435 -29.85 20.34 -9.69
N LEU A 436 -30.23 19.23 -10.32
CA LEU A 436 -31.49 18.51 -10.08
C LEU A 436 -31.30 17.12 -9.45
N LEU A 437 -30.06 16.73 -9.13
CA LEU A 437 -29.73 15.33 -8.94
C LEU A 437 -29.49 14.88 -7.51
N SER A 438 -30.10 13.74 -7.17
CA SER A 438 -29.86 13.02 -5.93
C SER A 438 -28.36 12.76 -5.72
N ILE A 439 -27.93 12.81 -4.46
CA ILE A 439 -26.54 12.59 -4.02
C ILE A 439 -25.91 11.35 -4.66
N ASN A 440 -26.71 10.31 -4.90
CA ASN A 440 -26.25 9.02 -5.45
C ASN A 440 -25.70 9.14 -6.87
N LEU A 441 -26.30 9.97 -7.75
CA LEU A 441 -25.82 10.08 -9.12
C LEU A 441 -24.79 11.19 -9.32
N ARG A 442 -24.60 12.08 -8.34
CA ARG A 442 -23.35 12.85 -8.24
C ARG A 442 -22.15 11.94 -7.94
N ASP A 443 -22.26 11.09 -6.92
CA ASP A 443 -21.21 10.10 -6.59
C ASP A 443 -20.95 9.15 -7.78
N ALA A 444 -21.99 8.73 -8.49
CA ALA A 444 -21.80 7.90 -9.68
C ALA A 444 -21.05 8.63 -10.81
N LEU A 445 -21.37 9.90 -11.08
CA LEU A 445 -20.68 10.69 -12.11
C LEU A 445 -19.21 10.93 -11.74
N ASP A 446 -18.92 11.23 -10.47
CA ASP A 446 -17.54 11.42 -10.00
C ASP A 446 -16.74 10.12 -10.15
N ASN A 447 -17.31 8.97 -9.78
CA ASN A 447 -16.67 7.67 -9.97
C ASN A 447 -16.45 7.35 -11.46
N ILE A 448 -17.43 7.62 -12.33
CA ILE A 448 -17.30 7.41 -13.78
C ILE A 448 -16.19 8.29 -14.37
N PHE A 449 -16.09 9.55 -13.92
CA PHE A 449 -15.03 10.47 -14.33
C PHE A 449 -13.64 9.99 -13.88
N ASP A 450 -13.55 9.46 -12.67
CA ASP A 450 -12.34 8.83 -12.13
C ASP A 450 -12.10 7.41 -12.70
N ALA A 451 -12.90 6.98 -13.70
CA ALA A 451 -12.88 5.66 -14.34
C ALA A 451 -13.03 4.47 -13.38
N ARG A 452 -13.75 4.70 -12.26
CA ARG A 452 -14.10 3.73 -11.23
C ARG A 452 -15.57 3.32 -11.34
N VAL A 453 -15.87 2.12 -10.84
CA VAL A 453 -17.25 1.63 -10.74
C VAL A 453 -17.95 2.29 -9.54
N PRO A 454 -19.14 2.90 -9.72
CA PRO A 454 -19.92 3.48 -8.62
C PRO A 454 -20.24 2.49 -7.50
N LYS A 455 -20.24 2.98 -6.25
CA LYS A 455 -20.45 2.15 -5.05
C LYS A 455 -21.78 1.40 -5.04
N LEU A 456 -22.86 2.04 -5.51
CA LEU A 456 -24.19 1.42 -5.58
C LEU A 456 -24.20 0.21 -6.53
N TRP A 457 -23.53 0.34 -7.68
CA TRP A 457 -23.44 -0.74 -8.66
C TRP A 457 -22.59 -1.89 -8.13
N ARG A 458 -21.53 -1.59 -7.39
CA ARG A 458 -20.70 -2.60 -6.71
C ARG A 458 -21.44 -3.37 -5.61
N LYS A 459 -22.54 -2.82 -5.06
CA LYS A 459 -23.35 -3.54 -4.06
C LYS A 459 -24.22 -4.64 -4.69
N ILE A 460 -24.69 -4.40 -5.91
CA ILE A 460 -25.59 -5.32 -6.65
C ILE A 460 -24.77 -6.24 -7.56
N SER A 461 -23.72 -5.70 -8.16
CA SER A 461 -22.88 -6.34 -9.15
C SER A 461 -21.43 -6.34 -8.69
N TRP A 462 -20.64 -7.16 -9.36
CA TRP A 462 -19.26 -7.46 -9.04
C TRP A 462 -18.31 -6.27 -9.22
N GLU A 463 -17.28 -6.20 -8.36
CA GLU A 463 -16.15 -5.29 -8.55
C GLU A 463 -15.28 -5.79 -9.71
N SER A 464 -14.89 -4.87 -10.59
CA SER A 464 -14.06 -5.12 -11.76
C SER A 464 -12.94 -4.06 -11.80
N SER A 465 -11.88 -4.34 -12.54
CA SER A 465 -10.67 -3.52 -12.55
C SER A 465 -10.85 -2.13 -13.14
N THR A 466 -11.74 -1.99 -14.13
CA THR A 466 -12.12 -0.69 -14.70
C THR A 466 -13.61 -0.65 -15.00
N LEU A 467 -14.15 0.57 -15.14
CA LEU A 467 -15.53 0.76 -15.62
C LEU A 467 -15.78 0.11 -16.99
N GLY A 468 -14.78 0.10 -17.88
CA GLY A 468 -14.88 -0.50 -19.21
C GLY A 468 -15.01 -2.03 -19.17
N PHE A 469 -14.21 -2.69 -18.34
CA PHE A 469 -14.33 -4.14 -18.11
C PHE A 469 -15.68 -4.46 -17.48
N TRP A 470 -16.07 -3.74 -16.42
CA TRP A 470 -17.35 -3.93 -15.75
C TRP A 470 -18.55 -3.88 -16.73
N PHE A 471 -18.53 -2.92 -17.66
CA PHE A 471 -19.59 -2.77 -18.66
C PHE A 471 -19.60 -3.93 -19.67
N THR A 472 -18.43 -4.40 -20.08
CA THR A 472 -18.31 -5.57 -20.98
C THR A 472 -18.84 -6.83 -20.29
N GLU A 473 -18.47 -7.07 -19.04
CA GLU A 473 -18.98 -8.18 -18.23
C GLU A 473 -20.49 -8.10 -17.99
N LEU A 474 -21.05 -6.89 -17.87
CA LEU A 474 -22.50 -6.70 -17.77
C LEU A 474 -23.21 -7.13 -19.06
N LEU A 475 -22.65 -6.80 -20.23
CA LEU A 475 -23.21 -7.22 -21.52
C LEU A 475 -23.14 -8.74 -21.70
N GLU A 476 -22.03 -9.38 -21.31
CA GLU A 476 -21.88 -10.83 -21.37
C GLU A 476 -22.82 -11.55 -20.40
N ARG A 477 -22.99 -11.00 -19.19
CA ARG A 477 -24.00 -11.49 -18.23
C ARG A 477 -25.40 -11.46 -18.81
N ASN A 478 -25.80 -10.34 -19.40
CA ASN A 478 -27.13 -10.21 -19.98
C ASN A 478 -27.36 -11.25 -21.09
N LYS A 479 -26.32 -11.54 -21.91
CA LYS A 479 -26.40 -12.61 -22.92
C LYS A 479 -26.58 -14.00 -22.31
N GLN A 480 -25.93 -14.30 -21.19
CA GLN A 480 -26.05 -15.61 -20.52
C GLN A 480 -27.47 -15.90 -20.00
N PHE A 481 -28.21 -14.87 -19.58
CA PHE A 481 -29.59 -15.04 -19.07
C PHE A 481 -30.65 -15.21 -20.18
N ILE A 482 -30.29 -14.97 -21.44
CA ILE A 482 -31.19 -15.17 -22.58
C ILE A 482 -31.14 -16.64 -23.00
N GLY A 483 -31.89 -17.49 -22.29
CA GLY A 483 -32.00 -18.94 -22.53
C GLY A 483 -31.13 -19.82 -21.63
N ARG A 484 -31.09 -21.15 -21.88
CA ARG A 484 -30.22 -22.10 -21.16
C ARG A 484 -28.96 -22.37 -22.00
N PRO A 485 -27.79 -21.80 -21.66
CA PRO A 485 -26.55 -22.07 -22.39
C PRO A 485 -26.04 -23.50 -22.11
N LYS A 486 -25.18 -24.01 -23.01
CA LYS A 486 -24.54 -25.33 -22.88
C LYS A 486 -23.45 -25.35 -21.80
N THR A 487 -22.76 -24.22 -21.67
CA THR A 487 -21.68 -23.97 -20.72
C THR A 487 -21.99 -22.68 -19.97
N PHE A 488 -21.76 -22.66 -18.66
CA PHE A 488 -22.09 -21.55 -17.80
C PHE A 488 -20.83 -20.82 -17.34
N TRP A 489 -20.84 -19.50 -17.43
CA TRP A 489 -19.81 -18.64 -16.87
C TRP A 489 -20.09 -18.36 -15.39
N THR A 490 -19.18 -18.74 -14.50
CA THR A 490 -19.39 -18.67 -13.04
C THR A 490 -19.60 -17.24 -12.54
N THR A 491 -18.79 -16.28 -12.99
CA THR A 491 -18.93 -14.86 -12.63
C THR A 491 -20.16 -14.21 -13.23
N GLY A 492 -20.79 -14.88 -14.21
CA GLY A 492 -21.99 -14.38 -14.85
C GLY A 492 -23.19 -14.31 -13.89
N PHE A 493 -23.18 -15.12 -12.84
CA PHE A 493 -24.24 -15.14 -11.82
C PHE A 493 -24.01 -14.11 -10.74
N PHE A 494 -25.09 -13.54 -10.18
CA PHE A 494 -25.04 -12.66 -9.00
C PHE A 494 -24.86 -13.44 -7.68
N ASN A 495 -25.30 -14.70 -7.64
CA ASN A 495 -25.09 -15.59 -6.49
C ASN A 495 -24.78 -17.03 -6.95
N PRO A 496 -23.51 -17.31 -7.32
CA PRO A 496 -23.13 -18.62 -7.87
C PRO A 496 -23.31 -19.77 -6.87
N GLN A 497 -23.08 -19.54 -5.57
CA GLN A 497 -23.23 -20.58 -4.54
C GLN A 497 -24.70 -20.86 -4.22
N GLY A 498 -25.45 -19.82 -3.86
CA GLY A 498 -26.80 -19.95 -3.31
C GLY A 498 -27.85 -20.31 -4.36
N GLU A 499 -27.75 -19.75 -5.57
CA GLU A 499 -28.78 -19.95 -6.60
C GLU A 499 -28.36 -20.98 -7.63
N PHE A 500 -27.15 -20.88 -8.19
CA PHE A 500 -26.74 -21.74 -9.30
C PHE A 500 -26.38 -23.17 -8.85
N LEU A 501 -25.41 -23.32 -7.94
CA LEU A 501 -24.96 -24.65 -7.50
C LEU A 501 -26.02 -25.38 -6.68
N THR A 502 -26.80 -24.66 -5.86
CA THR A 502 -27.90 -25.27 -5.10
C THR A 502 -29.04 -25.70 -6.01
N ALA A 503 -29.41 -24.91 -7.03
CA ALA A 503 -30.42 -25.34 -8.02
C ALA A 503 -29.96 -26.58 -8.78
N MET A 504 -28.67 -26.65 -9.16
CA MET A 504 -28.12 -27.85 -9.80
C MET A 504 -28.22 -29.08 -8.88
N ARG A 505 -27.85 -28.95 -7.59
CA ARG A 505 -28.02 -30.06 -6.62
C ARG A 505 -29.47 -30.51 -6.53
N GLN A 506 -30.42 -29.57 -6.49
CA GLN A 506 -31.85 -29.89 -6.45
C GLN A 506 -32.34 -30.57 -7.73
N GLU A 507 -31.87 -30.15 -8.91
CA GLU A 507 -32.19 -30.78 -10.20
C GLU A 507 -31.69 -32.23 -10.23
N VAL A 508 -30.43 -32.47 -9.86
CA VAL A 508 -29.84 -33.83 -9.81
C VAL A 508 -30.54 -34.72 -8.77
N THR A 509 -30.88 -34.16 -7.60
CA THR A 509 -31.60 -34.90 -6.55
C THR A 509 -33.01 -35.30 -7.01
N ARG A 510 -33.71 -34.43 -7.77
CA ARG A 510 -35.03 -34.74 -8.33
C ARG A 510 -34.98 -35.79 -9.44
N ALA A 511 -33.90 -35.80 -10.22
CA ALA A 511 -33.70 -36.79 -11.29
C ALA A 511 -33.42 -38.19 -10.73
N ASN A 512 -32.78 -38.29 -9.56
CA ASN A 512 -32.39 -39.56 -8.95
C ASN A 512 -33.36 -40.01 -7.84
N LYS A 513 -34.07 -41.13 -8.08
CA LYS A 513 -35.04 -41.66 -7.11
C LYS A 513 -34.33 -42.12 -5.81
N GLY A 514 -34.84 -41.65 -4.67
CA GLY A 514 -34.34 -42.03 -3.34
C GLY A 514 -33.16 -41.23 -2.82
N TRP A 515 -32.73 -40.17 -3.52
CA TRP A 515 -31.71 -39.25 -3.03
C TRP A 515 -32.35 -38.15 -2.18
N ALA A 516 -31.69 -37.79 -1.07
CA ALA A 516 -32.08 -36.68 -0.22
C ALA A 516 -31.02 -35.57 -0.31
N LEU A 517 -31.44 -34.30 -0.25
CA LEU A 517 -30.54 -33.16 -0.53
C LEU A 517 -29.37 -33.06 0.46
N ASP A 518 -29.57 -33.54 1.68
CA ASP A 518 -28.58 -33.61 2.77
C ASP A 518 -27.48 -34.65 2.52
N THR A 519 -27.78 -35.75 1.83
CA THR A 519 -26.80 -36.80 1.51
C THR A 519 -26.04 -36.56 0.20
N VAL A 520 -26.49 -35.59 -0.59
CA VAL A 520 -25.93 -35.28 -1.91
C VAL A 520 -24.79 -34.27 -1.79
N THR A 521 -23.57 -34.68 -2.17
CA THR A 521 -22.36 -33.85 -2.16
C THR A 521 -21.97 -33.42 -3.58
N LEU A 522 -21.47 -32.19 -3.72
CA LEU A 522 -20.96 -31.66 -4.99
C LEU A 522 -19.60 -32.31 -5.30
N THR A 523 -19.43 -32.74 -6.54
CA THR A 523 -18.17 -33.30 -7.05
C THR A 523 -17.89 -32.74 -8.43
N ASN A 524 -16.61 -32.72 -8.82
CA ASN A 524 -16.19 -32.16 -10.09
C ASN A 524 -15.24 -33.10 -10.85
N LYS A 525 -15.19 -32.89 -12.17
CA LYS A 525 -14.18 -33.44 -13.06
C LYS A 525 -13.72 -32.37 -14.05
N VAL A 526 -12.42 -32.14 -14.13
CA VAL A 526 -11.85 -31.21 -15.12
C VAL A 526 -11.80 -31.91 -16.48
N LEU A 527 -12.36 -31.27 -17.51
CA LEU A 527 -12.37 -31.79 -18.87
C LEU A 527 -11.06 -31.43 -19.61
N LYS A 528 -10.74 -32.21 -20.65
CA LYS A 528 -9.62 -31.94 -21.58
C LYS A 528 -10.00 -31.05 -22.76
N HIS A 529 -11.30 -30.79 -22.93
CA HIS A 529 -11.83 -30.04 -24.07
C HIS A 529 -11.96 -28.57 -23.70
N ALA A 530 -11.76 -27.71 -24.69
CA ALA A 530 -12.03 -26.28 -24.57
C ALA A 530 -13.54 -25.99 -24.62
N GLN A 531 -13.94 -24.78 -24.23
CA GLN A 531 -15.34 -24.36 -24.26
C GLN A 531 -15.98 -24.52 -25.66
N GLU A 532 -15.25 -24.16 -26.71
CA GLU A 532 -15.72 -24.15 -28.10
C GLU A 532 -15.98 -25.56 -28.65
N GLU A 533 -15.33 -26.57 -28.09
CA GLU A 533 -15.45 -27.97 -28.51
C GLU A 533 -16.68 -28.67 -27.92
N ILE A 534 -17.36 -28.03 -26.96
CA ILE A 534 -18.52 -28.61 -26.26
C ILE A 534 -19.80 -28.35 -27.06
N THR A 535 -20.29 -29.39 -27.73
CA THR A 535 -21.47 -29.31 -28.60
C THR A 535 -22.79 -29.63 -27.89
N ALA A 536 -22.77 -30.33 -26.75
CA ALA A 536 -23.94 -30.77 -26.01
C ALA A 536 -23.82 -30.50 -24.50
N SER A 537 -24.96 -30.35 -23.83
CA SER A 537 -25.06 -30.24 -22.36
C SER A 537 -24.85 -31.61 -21.70
N PRO A 538 -24.37 -31.69 -20.45
CA PRO A 538 -24.19 -32.96 -19.76
C PRO A 538 -25.54 -33.59 -19.41
N THR A 539 -25.58 -34.91 -19.28
CA THR A 539 -26.78 -35.67 -18.84
C THR A 539 -27.15 -35.35 -17.39
N GLU A 540 -26.14 -35.17 -16.53
CA GLU A 540 -26.30 -34.75 -15.13
C GLU A 540 -25.28 -33.66 -14.79
N GLY A 541 -25.74 -32.64 -14.06
CA GLY A 541 -24.89 -31.52 -13.63
C GLY A 541 -24.77 -30.42 -14.69
N VAL A 542 -23.67 -29.65 -14.62
CA VAL A 542 -23.43 -28.46 -15.45
C VAL A 542 -21.95 -28.33 -15.84
N TYR A 543 -21.69 -27.74 -17.01
CA TYR A 543 -20.35 -27.35 -17.43
C TYR A 543 -20.08 -25.90 -17.07
N VAL A 544 -18.95 -25.66 -16.42
CA VAL A 544 -18.56 -24.37 -15.85
C VAL A 544 -17.22 -23.92 -16.44
N TYR A 545 -17.13 -22.66 -16.88
CA TYR A 545 -15.91 -22.09 -17.45
C TYR A 545 -15.62 -20.69 -16.89
N GLY A 546 -14.44 -20.15 -17.24
CA GLY A 546 -13.98 -18.84 -16.78
C GLY A 546 -13.44 -18.87 -15.36
N LEU A 547 -12.63 -19.89 -15.04
CA LEU A 547 -11.91 -20.00 -13.78
C LEU A 547 -10.40 -19.93 -14.06
N TYR A 548 -9.69 -19.20 -13.21
CA TYR A 548 -8.26 -18.97 -13.29
C TYR A 548 -7.59 -19.55 -12.06
N LEU A 549 -6.57 -20.39 -12.26
CA LEU A 549 -5.79 -20.99 -11.19
C LEU A 549 -4.68 -20.02 -10.79
N GLU A 550 -4.60 -19.71 -9.50
CA GLU A 550 -3.52 -18.95 -8.86
C GLU A 550 -2.67 -19.90 -7.98
N GLY A 551 -1.38 -19.60 -7.85
CA GLY A 551 -0.44 -20.39 -7.04
C GLY A 551 0.05 -21.69 -7.69
N ALA A 552 -0.61 -22.16 -8.76
CA ALA A 552 -0.22 -23.35 -9.52
C ALA A 552 -0.49 -23.22 -11.02
N GLY A 553 0.13 -24.11 -11.79
CA GLY A 553 -0.17 -24.37 -13.19
C GLY A 553 -1.08 -25.59 -13.36
N TRP A 554 -1.63 -25.74 -14.57
CA TRP A 554 -2.47 -26.88 -14.93
C TRP A 554 -1.93 -27.61 -16.16
N ASP A 555 -1.66 -28.91 -16.02
CA ASP A 555 -1.29 -29.75 -17.16
C ASP A 555 -2.55 -30.26 -17.88
N LYS A 556 -2.74 -29.78 -19.11
CA LYS A 556 -3.89 -30.14 -19.95
C LYS A 556 -3.88 -31.62 -20.37
N LYS A 557 -2.70 -32.23 -20.53
CA LYS A 557 -2.56 -33.60 -21.07
C LYS A 557 -2.88 -34.64 -20.00
N ASN A 558 -2.27 -34.48 -18.83
CA ASN A 558 -2.36 -35.42 -17.71
C ASN A 558 -3.43 -35.05 -16.69
N THR A 559 -4.07 -33.87 -16.81
CA THR A 559 -5.15 -33.39 -15.94
C THR A 559 -4.76 -33.44 -14.47
N HIS A 560 -3.70 -32.71 -14.10
CA HIS A 560 -3.24 -32.57 -12.71
C HIS A 560 -2.54 -31.22 -12.51
N LEU A 561 -2.42 -30.82 -11.24
CA LEU A 561 -1.66 -29.64 -10.82
C LEU A 561 -0.16 -29.80 -11.10
N ILE A 562 0.45 -28.71 -11.57
CA ILE A 562 1.90 -28.57 -11.81
C ILE A 562 2.36 -27.24 -11.23
N GLU A 563 3.67 -27.08 -11.00
CA GLU A 563 4.21 -25.80 -10.53
C GLU A 563 3.96 -24.71 -11.58
N SER A 564 3.71 -23.49 -11.12
CA SER A 564 3.48 -22.38 -12.03
C SER A 564 4.75 -21.99 -12.76
N SER A 565 4.62 -21.58 -14.03
CA SER A 565 5.77 -21.01 -14.74
C SER A 565 6.11 -19.64 -14.18
N ALA A 566 7.42 -19.32 -14.12
CA ALA A 566 7.86 -18.01 -13.67
C ALA A 566 7.20 -16.89 -14.49
N LYS A 567 6.71 -15.85 -13.81
CA LYS A 567 5.99 -14.68 -14.37
C LYS A 567 4.58 -14.97 -14.91
N VAL A 568 4.07 -16.19 -14.79
CA VAL A 568 2.67 -16.52 -15.10
C VAL A 568 1.90 -16.57 -13.78
N LEU A 569 1.20 -15.49 -13.44
CA LEU A 569 0.48 -15.37 -12.16
C LEU A 569 -0.80 -16.23 -12.14
N PHE A 570 -1.52 -16.24 -13.27
CA PHE A 570 -2.81 -16.91 -13.41
C PHE A 570 -2.78 -17.86 -14.60
N THR A 571 -3.29 -19.07 -14.41
CA THR A 571 -3.46 -20.06 -15.49
C THR A 571 -4.94 -20.32 -15.72
N ALA A 572 -5.45 -20.02 -16.92
CA ALA A 572 -6.84 -20.33 -17.26
C ALA A 572 -7.09 -21.85 -17.19
N LEU A 573 -8.05 -22.25 -16.37
CA LEU A 573 -8.45 -23.65 -16.21
C LEU A 573 -9.46 -24.03 -17.31
N GLN A 574 -9.40 -25.29 -17.75
CA GLN A 574 -10.36 -25.84 -18.71
C GLN A 574 -11.74 -26.01 -18.08
N VAL A 575 -12.73 -26.30 -18.93
CA VAL A 575 -14.12 -26.47 -18.50
C VAL A 575 -14.22 -27.54 -17.42
N ILE A 576 -14.85 -27.19 -16.30
CA ILE A 576 -15.11 -28.09 -15.19
C ILE A 576 -16.52 -28.65 -15.36
N HIS A 577 -16.66 -29.96 -15.32
CA HIS A 577 -17.93 -30.62 -15.15
C HIS A 577 -18.24 -30.72 -13.66
N MET A 578 -19.26 -29.99 -13.21
CA MET A 578 -19.78 -30.06 -11.84
C MET A 578 -21.03 -30.94 -11.81
N PHE A 579 -21.04 -31.94 -10.96
CA PHE A 579 -22.14 -32.87 -10.76
C PHE A 579 -22.29 -33.18 -9.26
N ALA A 580 -23.26 -34.02 -8.90
CA ALA A 580 -23.48 -34.37 -7.51
C ALA A 580 -23.57 -35.89 -7.34
N ILE A 581 -23.08 -36.41 -6.21
CA ILE A 581 -23.10 -37.83 -5.87
C ILE A 581 -23.77 -38.03 -4.52
N ASN A 582 -24.42 -39.18 -4.34
CA ASN A 582 -24.99 -39.58 -3.05
C ASN A 582 -23.95 -40.34 -2.23
N SER A 583 -23.01 -39.60 -1.61
CA SER A 583 -21.98 -40.16 -0.76
C SER A 583 -21.56 -39.18 0.33
N THR A 584 -21.47 -39.68 1.56
CA THR A 584 -20.94 -38.99 2.74
C THR A 584 -19.47 -39.35 3.00
N ALA A 585 -18.84 -40.15 2.13
CA ALA A 585 -17.45 -40.53 2.30
C ALA A 585 -16.54 -39.29 2.21
N PRO A 586 -15.49 -39.21 3.06
CA PRO A 586 -14.53 -38.12 2.98
C PRO A 586 -13.78 -38.18 1.64
N VAL A 587 -13.40 -37.00 1.13
CA VAL A 587 -12.58 -36.87 -0.08
C VAL A 587 -11.26 -37.60 0.11
N ASP A 588 -10.77 -38.29 -0.94
CA ASP A 588 -9.48 -39.00 -0.92
C ASP A 588 -8.37 -38.03 -0.43
N PRO A 589 -7.62 -38.39 0.63
CA PRO A 589 -6.52 -37.59 1.16
C PRO A 589 -5.44 -37.26 0.14
N LYS A 590 -5.37 -37.94 -1.00
CA LYS A 590 -4.40 -37.66 -2.07
C LYS A 590 -4.82 -36.51 -2.99
N LEU A 591 -6.09 -36.14 -3.00
CA LEU A 591 -6.60 -35.08 -3.86
C LEU A 591 -6.53 -33.72 -3.16
N CYS A 592 -6.19 -32.68 -3.91
CA CYS A 592 -6.15 -31.33 -3.37
C CYS A 592 -7.53 -30.69 -3.45
N VAL A 593 -8.13 -30.40 -2.29
CA VAL A 593 -9.34 -29.57 -2.22
C VAL A 593 -8.92 -28.11 -2.44
N CYS A 594 -9.31 -27.54 -3.57
CA CYS A 594 -9.01 -26.17 -3.99
C CYS A 594 -10.26 -25.28 -3.81
N PRO A 595 -10.18 -24.20 -3.02
CA PRO A 595 -11.27 -23.23 -2.92
C PRO A 595 -11.43 -22.44 -4.23
N ILE A 596 -12.68 -22.14 -4.57
CA ILE A 596 -13.06 -21.19 -5.63
C ILE A 596 -13.49 -19.90 -4.95
N TYR A 597 -12.72 -18.85 -5.21
CA TYR A 597 -13.05 -17.48 -4.87
C TYR A 597 -13.51 -16.73 -6.09
N LYS A 598 -14.33 -15.72 -5.86
CA LYS A 598 -14.67 -14.79 -6.92
C LYS A 598 -13.54 -13.80 -7.20
N THR A 599 -13.12 -13.11 -6.15
CA THR A 599 -12.06 -12.10 -6.07
C THR A 599 -11.56 -12.13 -4.63
N ASP A 600 -10.26 -12.39 -4.44
CA ASP A 600 -9.43 -12.44 -3.22
C ASP A 600 -10.02 -13.09 -1.94
N LEU A 601 -11.29 -12.87 -1.56
CA LEU A 601 -11.89 -13.28 -0.28
C LEU A 601 -13.34 -13.79 -0.35
N ASN A 602 -14.02 -13.65 -1.49
CA ASN A 602 -15.43 -14.09 -1.63
C ASN A 602 -15.49 -15.57 -2.02
N TYR A 603 -15.56 -16.44 -1.01
CA TYR A 603 -15.69 -17.89 -1.20
C TYR A 603 -17.01 -18.27 -1.89
N ILE A 604 -16.94 -19.16 -2.88
CA ILE A 604 -18.11 -19.70 -3.59
C ILE A 604 -18.31 -21.18 -3.24
N THR A 605 -17.30 -21.99 -3.52
CA THR A 605 -17.34 -23.45 -3.35
C THR A 605 -15.93 -24.01 -3.40
N ALA A 606 -15.77 -25.32 -3.23
CA ALA A 606 -14.49 -25.99 -3.38
C ALA A 606 -14.59 -27.07 -4.47
N VAL A 607 -13.50 -27.24 -5.21
CA VAL A 607 -13.35 -28.31 -6.19
C VAL A 607 -12.16 -29.17 -5.84
N VAL A 608 -12.27 -30.44 -6.15
CA VAL A 608 -11.23 -31.43 -5.94
C VAL A 608 -10.37 -31.49 -7.20
N LEU A 609 -9.08 -31.21 -7.05
CA LEU A 609 -8.11 -31.22 -8.13
C LEU A 609 -7.10 -32.38 -7.92
N PRO A 610 -6.85 -33.18 -8.96
CA PRO A 610 -5.82 -34.21 -8.93
C PRO A 610 -4.40 -33.61 -8.88
N THR A 611 -3.54 -34.27 -8.11
CA THR A 611 -2.14 -33.92 -7.88
C THR A 611 -1.21 -34.99 -8.46
N MET A 612 0.05 -34.63 -8.74
CA MET A 612 1.09 -35.61 -9.05
C MET A 612 1.39 -36.48 -7.82
N LYS A 613 1.71 -37.76 -8.03
CA LYS A 613 2.09 -38.68 -6.93
C LYS A 613 3.34 -38.26 -6.16
N SER A 614 4.20 -37.42 -6.77
CA SER A 614 5.45 -36.92 -6.17
C SER A 614 5.24 -35.78 -5.17
N HIS A 615 4.13 -35.04 -5.24
CA HIS A 615 3.86 -33.91 -4.35
C HIS A 615 2.68 -34.23 -3.44
N SER A 616 2.87 -34.02 -2.13
CA SER A 616 1.76 -34.10 -1.18
C SER A 616 0.75 -32.96 -1.45
N PRO A 617 -0.52 -33.14 -1.09
CA PRO A 617 -1.50 -32.05 -1.13
C PRO A 617 -1.08 -30.83 -0.31
N ASP A 618 -0.25 -31.04 0.72
CA ASP A 618 0.20 -30.01 1.66
C ASP A 618 1.10 -28.98 1.00
N HIS A 619 1.91 -29.41 0.05
CA HIS A 619 2.68 -28.53 -0.79
C HIS A 619 1.79 -27.50 -1.51
N TRP A 620 0.69 -27.95 -2.11
CA TRP A 620 -0.26 -27.05 -2.81
C TRP A 620 -1.05 -26.15 -1.86
N ILE A 621 -1.32 -26.61 -0.63
CA ILE A 621 -1.96 -25.77 0.38
C ILE A 621 -1.01 -24.65 0.81
N MET A 622 0.27 -24.95 1.06
CA MET A 622 1.28 -23.94 1.41
C MET A 622 1.57 -22.96 0.27
N CYS A 623 1.46 -23.40 -0.98
CA CYS A 623 1.57 -22.51 -2.15
C CYS A 623 0.37 -21.55 -2.31
N GLY A 624 -0.68 -21.68 -1.50
CA GLY A 624 -1.88 -20.85 -1.59
C GLY A 624 -2.71 -21.10 -2.84
N VAL A 625 -2.78 -22.36 -3.32
CA VAL A 625 -3.49 -22.68 -4.57
C VAL A 625 -4.99 -22.41 -4.43
N ALA A 626 -5.48 -21.54 -5.30
CA ALA A 626 -6.88 -21.13 -5.34
C ALA A 626 -7.36 -20.98 -6.77
N LEU A 627 -8.67 -21.11 -6.97
CA LEU A 627 -9.33 -20.77 -8.23
C LEU A 627 -10.05 -19.44 -8.09
N LEU A 628 -9.74 -18.51 -8.98
CA LEU A 628 -10.38 -17.22 -9.08
C LEU A 628 -11.36 -17.21 -10.25
N CYS A 629 -12.50 -16.58 -10.06
CA CYS A 629 -13.47 -16.43 -11.15
C CYS A 629 -13.13 -15.23 -12.05
N ASP A 630 -12.38 -14.25 -11.54
CA ASP A 630 -11.93 -13.07 -12.29
C ASP A 630 -10.51 -12.67 -11.90
N ILE A 631 -9.76 -12.07 -12.83
CA ILE A 631 -8.40 -11.58 -12.65
C ILE A 631 -8.40 -10.05 -12.81
N LYS A 632 -8.02 -9.33 -11.74
CA LYS A 632 -8.04 -7.86 -11.71
C LYS A 632 -6.96 -7.22 -12.57
#